data_AF-A0A4V3E4N7-F1
#
_entry.id   AF-A0A4V3E4N7-F1
#
_cell.length_a   1.000
_cell.length_b   1.000
_cell.length_c   1.000
_cell.angle_alpha   90.00
_cell.angle_beta   90.00
_cell.angle_gamma   90.00
#
_symmetry.space_group_name_H-M   'P 1'
#
loop_
_entity.id
_entity.type
_entity.pdbx_description
1 polymer ?
#
loop_
_entity_poly.entity_id
_entity_poly.type
_entity_poly.pdbx_seq_one_letter_code
_entity_poly.pdbx_strand_id
1 'polypeptide(L)'
;LMAGIKEYIEKLKGKRFIEQINIYLEKQPESRLRQLKNIEVYQQDKILNAVDQDFVLAVNEALDSAYPVEVKLSEIADLYRGTIASDQIDEKTNEVKELLLKKINSELERNQELDYDRIVLSIKDE
;
A
#
# COMPACT_ATOMS: atom_id res chain seq x y z
N LEU A 1 7.56 -17.39 21.42
CA LEU A 1 6.25 -16.72 21.20
C LEU A 1 6.41 -15.20 21.14
N MET A 2 6.79 -14.53 22.24
CA MET A 2 6.86 -13.07 22.32
C MET A 2 7.84 -12.42 21.33
N ALA A 3 9.00 -13.02 21.08
CA ALA A 3 9.96 -12.54 20.09
C ALA A 3 9.35 -12.47 18.68
N GLY A 4 8.57 -13.49 18.29
CA GLY A 4 7.91 -13.51 16.97
C GLY A 4 6.80 -12.47 16.85
N ILE A 5 6.04 -12.20 17.91
CA ILE A 5 5.00 -11.15 17.91
C ILE A 5 5.66 -9.76 17.78
N LYS A 6 6.78 -9.53 18.48
CA LYS A 6 7.54 -8.28 18.37
C LYS A 6 8.07 -8.07 16.95
N GLU A 7 8.69 -9.09 16.37
CA GLU A 7 9.18 -9.07 14.99
C GLU A 7 8.05 -8.80 13.99
N TYR A 8 6.88 -9.39 14.22
CA TYR A 8 5.71 -9.16 13.38
C TYR A 8 5.21 -7.70 13.44
N ILE A 9 5.13 -7.11 14.64
CA ILE A 9 4.76 -5.69 14.80
C ILE A 9 5.79 -4.76 14.13
N GLU A 10 7.09 -5.04 14.28
CA GLU A 10 8.14 -4.28 13.59
C GLU A 10 7.98 -4.33 12.08
N LYS A 11 7.68 -5.51 11.54
CA LYS A 11 7.42 -5.69 10.10
C LYS A 11 6.23 -4.85 9.67
N LEU A 12 5.09 -4.92 10.36
CA LEU A 12 3.88 -4.15 10.02
C LEU A 12 4.11 -2.63 10.06
N LYS A 13 4.96 -2.15 10.97
CA LYS A 13 5.38 -0.74 11.03
C LYS A 13 6.37 -0.33 9.94
N GLY A 14 6.95 -1.29 9.24
CA GLY A 14 7.93 -1.06 8.18
C GLY A 14 7.32 -0.39 6.95
N LYS A 15 8.19 0.25 6.15
CA LYS A 15 7.81 0.96 4.90
C LYS A 15 6.98 0.11 3.95
N ARG A 16 7.15 -1.22 3.97
CA ARG A 16 6.46 -2.14 3.08
C ARG A 16 4.96 -2.25 3.32
N PHE A 17 4.51 -2.13 4.57
CA PHE A 17 3.13 -2.44 4.97
C PHE A 17 2.38 -1.24 5.55
N ILE A 18 3.10 -0.21 5.98
CA ILE A 18 2.50 0.95 6.65
C ILE A 18 1.53 1.72 5.75
N GLU A 19 1.77 1.72 4.44
CA GLU A 19 0.93 2.43 3.48
C GLU A 19 -0.41 1.74 3.27
N GLN A 20 -0.41 0.41 3.12
CA GLN A 20 -1.62 -0.41 3.03
C GLN A 20 -2.45 -0.29 4.31
N ILE A 21 -1.78 -0.30 5.47
CA ILE A 21 -2.43 -0.11 6.77
C ILE A 21 -3.03 1.30 6.89
N ASN A 22 -2.36 2.34 6.41
CA ASN A 22 -2.92 3.70 6.41
C ASN A 22 -4.14 3.82 5.51
N ILE A 23 -4.10 3.27 4.29
CA ILE A 23 -5.23 3.27 3.35
C ILE A 23 -6.44 2.54 3.95
N TYR A 24 -6.21 1.39 4.59
CA TYR A 24 -7.27 0.68 5.30
C TYR A 24 -7.86 1.54 6.44
N LEU A 25 -7.02 2.20 7.24
CA LEU A 25 -7.45 3.04 8.35
C LEU A 25 -8.18 4.32 7.91
N GLU A 26 -7.97 4.82 6.69
CA GLU A 26 -8.77 5.91 6.13
C GLU A 26 -10.23 5.48 5.91
N LYS A 27 -10.44 4.23 5.50
CA LYS A 27 -11.78 3.65 5.30
C LYS A 27 -12.40 3.16 6.62
N GLN A 28 -11.56 2.69 7.55
CA GLN A 28 -11.97 2.14 8.85
C GLN A 28 -11.21 2.81 10.02
N PRO A 29 -11.51 4.08 10.35
CA PRO A 29 -10.75 4.86 11.33
C PRO A 29 -10.86 4.35 12.78
N GLU A 30 -11.91 3.61 13.09
CA GLU A 30 -12.17 3.02 14.41
C GLU A 30 -11.59 1.60 14.56
N SER A 31 -10.88 1.10 13.54
CA SER A 31 -10.26 -0.23 13.62
C SER A 31 -9.23 -0.32 14.75
N ARG A 32 -9.17 -1.47 15.42
CA ARG A 32 -8.13 -1.78 16.43
C ARG A 32 -6.71 -1.68 15.87
N LEU A 33 -6.56 -1.85 14.55
CA LEU A 33 -5.28 -1.69 13.87
C LEU A 33 -4.66 -0.29 14.07
N ARG A 34 -5.46 0.73 14.39
CA ARG A 34 -4.96 2.07 14.74
C ARG A 34 -4.00 2.05 15.93
N GLN A 35 -4.16 1.09 16.85
CA GLN A 35 -3.26 0.91 17.99
C GLN A 35 -1.84 0.55 17.57
N LEU A 36 -1.64 -0.01 16.37
CA LEU A 36 -0.32 -0.37 15.85
C LEU A 36 0.66 0.79 15.96
N LYS A 37 0.24 2.03 15.63
CA LYS A 37 1.10 3.22 15.70
C LYS A 37 1.61 3.51 17.11
N ASN A 38 0.87 3.10 18.14
CA ASN A 38 1.14 3.41 19.54
C ASN A 38 1.79 2.27 20.33
N ILE A 39 1.99 1.10 19.71
CA ILE A 39 2.61 -0.07 20.37
C ILE A 39 4.12 -0.04 20.16
N GLU A 40 4.87 0.19 21.22
CA GLU A 40 6.32 0.00 21.17
C GLU A 40 6.68 -1.48 21.39
N VAL A 41 7.68 -1.97 20.65
CA VAL A 41 8.06 -3.40 20.63
C VAL A 41 8.61 -3.91 21.96
N TYR A 42 9.02 -3.00 22.84
CA TYR A 42 9.42 -3.32 24.22
C TYR A 42 8.25 -3.33 25.21
N GLN A 43 7.07 -2.83 24.84
CA GLN A 43 5.89 -2.74 25.72
C GLN A 43 5.05 -4.03 25.67
N GLN A 44 5.56 -5.09 26.28
CA GLN A 44 4.99 -6.44 26.24
C GLN A 44 3.51 -6.51 26.65
N ASP A 45 3.11 -5.82 27.72
CA ASP A 45 1.72 -5.85 28.20
C ASP A 45 0.77 -5.16 27.22
N LYS A 46 1.22 -4.09 26.56
CA LYS A 46 0.42 -3.43 25.51
C LYS A 46 0.28 -4.29 24.27
N ILE A 47 1.35 -5.00 23.88
CA ILE A 47 1.32 -5.93 22.75
C ILE A 47 0.28 -7.03 23.02
N LEU A 48 0.31 -7.64 24.20
CA LEU A 48 -0.63 -8.70 24.56
C LEU A 48 -2.08 -8.23 24.62
N ASN A 49 -2.31 -6.98 25.03
CA ASN A 49 -3.65 -6.40 25.10
C ASN A 49 -4.18 -5.92 23.74
N ALA A 50 -3.29 -5.62 22.79
CA ALA A 50 -3.66 -5.07 21.49
C ALA A 50 -3.68 -6.12 20.37
N VAL A 51 -2.87 -7.18 20.47
CA VAL A 51 -2.81 -8.25 19.47
C VAL A 51 -3.79 -9.36 19.85
N ASP A 52 -5.04 -9.17 19.45
CA ASP A 52 -6.10 -10.15 19.54
C ASP A 52 -6.59 -10.60 18.15
N GLN A 53 -7.64 -11.42 18.13
CA GLN A 53 -8.20 -11.93 16.87
C GLN A 53 -8.68 -10.81 15.94
N ASP A 54 -9.34 -9.78 16.49
CA ASP A 54 -9.86 -8.65 15.71
C ASP A 54 -8.71 -7.83 15.10
N PHE A 55 -7.61 -7.64 15.84
CA PHE A 55 -6.41 -7.01 15.31
C PHE A 55 -5.82 -7.81 14.15
N VAL A 56 -5.69 -9.14 14.29
CA VAL A 56 -5.14 -10.00 13.22
C VAL A 56 -6.03 -9.99 11.98
N LEU A 57 -7.35 -10.02 12.15
CA LEU A 57 -8.30 -9.91 11.05
C LEU A 57 -8.17 -8.56 10.34
N ALA A 58 -8.09 -7.45 11.09
CA ALA A 58 -7.89 -6.12 10.51
C ALA A 58 -6.55 -5.99 9.78
N VAL A 59 -5.47 -6.64 10.26
CA VAL A 59 -4.20 -6.71 9.52
C VAL A 59 -4.38 -7.47 8.21
N ASN A 60 -4.99 -8.65 8.25
CA ASN A 60 -5.21 -9.44 7.04
C ASN A 60 -6.08 -8.68 6.04
N GLU A 61 -7.16 -8.06 6.49
CA GLU A 61 -7.97 -7.19 5.65
C GLU A 61 -7.16 -6.02 5.11
N ALA A 62 -6.36 -5.33 5.91
CA ALA A 62 -5.54 -4.22 5.43
C ALA A 62 -4.52 -4.65 4.36
N LEU A 63 -4.00 -5.87 4.46
CA LEU A 63 -3.04 -6.43 3.52
C LEU A 63 -3.71 -7.03 2.26
N ASP A 64 -4.87 -7.68 2.41
CA ASP A 64 -5.68 -8.21 1.30
C ASP A 64 -6.44 -7.10 0.57
N SER A 65 -6.78 -6.00 1.24
CA SER A 65 -7.44 -4.84 0.64
C SER A 65 -6.49 -3.96 -0.16
N ALA A 66 -5.21 -4.32 -0.25
CA ALA A 66 -4.22 -3.54 -0.95
C ALA A 66 -3.39 -4.43 -1.86
N TYR A 67 -3.84 -4.59 -3.10
CA TYR A 67 -3.07 -5.23 -4.16
C TYR A 67 -2.14 -4.18 -4.79
N PRO A 68 -0.82 -4.32 -4.58
CA PRO A 68 0.13 -3.36 -5.11
C PRO A 68 0.27 -3.57 -6.62
N VAL A 69 -0.06 -2.56 -7.41
CA VAL A 69 0.34 -2.47 -8.81
C VAL A 69 1.68 -1.76 -8.83
N GLU A 70 2.74 -2.50 -9.14
CA GLU A 70 4.09 -1.94 -9.21
C GLU A 70 4.32 -1.19 -10.52
N VAL A 71 4.80 0.04 -10.40
CA VAL A 71 5.17 0.90 -11.52
C VAL A 71 6.60 1.38 -11.31
N LYS A 72 7.46 1.19 -12.31
CA LYS A 72 8.83 1.69 -12.21
C LYS A 72 8.84 3.18 -12.51
N LEU A 73 9.55 3.96 -11.71
CA LEU A 73 9.73 5.39 -11.94
C LEU A 73 10.38 5.63 -13.30
N SER A 74 11.30 4.76 -13.73
CA SER A 74 11.91 4.83 -15.06
C SER A 74 10.89 4.77 -16.18
N GLU A 75 9.84 3.95 -16.07
CA GLU A 75 8.78 3.84 -17.08
C GLU A 75 7.99 5.17 -17.21
N ILE A 76 7.81 5.90 -16.11
CA ILE A 76 7.16 7.21 -16.10
C ILE A 76 8.14 8.28 -16.62
N ALA A 77 9.38 8.26 -16.14
CA ALA A 77 10.41 9.24 -16.48
C ALA A 77 10.79 9.19 -17.97
N ASP A 78 10.80 8.00 -18.58
CA ASP A 78 11.05 7.84 -20.01
C ASP A 78 10.01 8.54 -20.89
N LEU A 79 8.75 8.66 -20.43
CA LEU A 79 7.72 9.43 -21.13
C LEU A 79 7.99 10.94 -21.12
N TYR A 80 8.73 11.42 -20.11
CA TYR A 80 9.15 12.81 -19.98
C TYR A 80 10.57 13.07 -20.51
N ARG A 81 11.15 12.15 -21.28
CA ARG A 81 12.53 12.27 -21.75
C ARG A 81 12.65 13.29 -22.89
N GLY A 82 13.64 14.17 -22.77
CA GLY A 82 13.97 15.17 -23.79
C GLY A 82 13.43 16.57 -23.47
N THR A 83 13.46 17.46 -24.47
CA THR A 83 12.87 18.80 -24.32
C THR A 83 11.39 18.72 -24.62
N ILE A 84 10.56 19.06 -23.64
CA ILE A 84 9.09 19.07 -23.76
C ILE A 84 8.66 20.52 -23.81
N ALA A 85 7.97 20.90 -24.88
CA ALA A 85 7.36 22.22 -24.97
C ALA A 85 6.16 22.30 -24.01
N SER A 86 5.84 23.50 -23.52
CA SER A 86 4.81 23.67 -22.49
C SER A 86 3.42 23.21 -22.94
N ASP A 87 3.14 23.23 -24.24
CA ASP A 87 1.90 22.77 -24.87
C ASP A 87 1.83 21.24 -25.03
N GLN A 88 2.96 20.54 -24.86
CA GLN A 88 3.05 19.08 -24.93
C GLN A 88 2.94 18.41 -23.54
N ILE A 89 2.92 19.18 -22.46
CA ILE A 89 2.83 18.66 -21.08
C ILE A 89 1.54 17.86 -20.88
N ASP A 90 0.42 18.36 -21.40
CA ASP A 90 -0.88 17.69 -21.27
C ASP A 90 -0.89 16.36 -22.04
N GLU A 91 -0.26 16.30 -23.21
CA GLU A 91 -0.08 15.08 -23.99
C GLU A 91 0.73 14.03 -23.21
N LYS A 92 1.88 14.43 -22.65
CA LYS A 92 2.70 13.54 -21.82
C LYS A 92 2.00 13.08 -20.55
N THR A 93 1.21 13.95 -19.94
CA THR A 93 0.39 13.60 -18.77
C THR A 93 -0.65 12.54 -19.11
N ASN A 94 -1.28 12.64 -20.30
CA ASN A 94 -2.23 11.64 -20.76
C ASN A 94 -1.55 10.29 -21.06
N GLU A 95 -0.36 10.28 -21.69
CA GLU A 95 0.42 9.05 -21.91
C GLU A 95 0.70 8.30 -20.59
N VAL A 96 1.07 9.03 -19.53
CA VAL A 96 1.29 8.44 -18.19
C VAL A 96 -0.01 7.87 -17.63
N LYS A 97 -1.13 8.59 -17.78
CA LYS A 97 -2.44 8.13 -17.31
C LYS A 97 -2.85 6.83 -18.00
N GLU A 98 -2.65 6.73 -19.31
CA GLU A 98 -2.93 5.52 -20.08
C GLU A 98 -2.04 4.34 -19.65
N LEU A 99 -0.74 4.59 -19.42
CA LEU A 99 0.19 3.58 -18.90
C LEU A 99 -0.28 3.02 -17.55
N LEU A 100 -0.64 3.90 -16.61
CA LEU A 100 -1.11 3.52 -15.27
C LEU A 100 -2.42 2.73 -15.36
N LEU A 101 -3.40 3.21 -16.13
CA LEU A 101 -4.68 2.53 -16.33
C LEU A 101 -4.49 1.14 -16.94
N LYS A 102 -3.58 1.00 -17.91
CA LYS A 102 -3.28 -0.30 -18.52
C LYS A 102 -2.72 -1.30 -17.52
N LYS A 103 -1.81 -0.87 -16.64
CA LYS A 103 -1.24 -1.73 -15.58
C LYS A 103 -2.32 -2.13 -14.56
N ILE A 104 -3.15 -1.18 -14.13
CA ILE A 104 -4.29 -1.42 -13.24
C ILE A 104 -5.26 -2.45 -13.85
N ASN A 105 -5.71 -2.23 -15.09
CA ASN A 105 -6.65 -3.13 -15.76
C ASN A 105 -6.06 -4.53 -15.96
N SER A 106 -4.76 -4.63 -16.27
CA SER A 106 -4.10 -5.93 -16.41
C SER A 106 -4.13 -6.74 -15.11
N GLU A 107 -4.01 -6.08 -13.96
CA GLU A 107 -4.09 -6.77 -12.65
C GLU A 107 -5.53 -7.10 -12.23
N LEU A 108 -6.50 -6.25 -12.58
CA LEU A 108 -7.93 -6.55 -12.40
C LEU A 108 -8.39 -7.75 -13.24
N GLU A 109 -7.93 -7.85 -14.49
CA GLU A 109 -8.24 -8.99 -15.36
C GLU A 109 -7.65 -10.31 -14.84
N ARG A 110 -6.47 -10.24 -14.20
CA ARG A 110 -5.80 -11.40 -13.61
C ARG A 110 -6.47 -11.91 -12.33
N ASN A 111 -7.16 -11.02 -11.60
CA ASN A 111 -7.80 -11.34 -10.33
C ASN A 111 -9.23 -10.81 -10.31
N GLN A 112 -10.19 -11.68 -10.63
CA GLN A 112 -11.62 -11.32 -10.73
C GLN A 112 -12.26 -10.88 -9.40
N GLU A 113 -11.60 -11.16 -8.27
CA GLU A 113 -12.04 -10.72 -6.93
C GLU A 113 -11.54 -9.31 -6.57
N LEU A 114 -10.72 -8.69 -7.44
CA LEU A 114 -10.22 -7.35 -7.24
C LEU A 114 -11.17 -6.28 -7.75
N ASP A 115 -11.32 -5.23 -6.95
CA ASP A 115 -11.94 -3.97 -7.34
C ASP A 115 -10.89 -2.85 -7.34
N TYR A 116 -11.23 -1.72 -7.96
CA TYR A 116 -10.36 -0.54 -8.03
C TYR A 116 -10.00 0.04 -6.66
N ASP A 117 -10.89 -0.10 -5.67
CA ASP A 117 -10.69 0.46 -4.34
C ASP A 117 -9.60 -0.27 -3.56
N ARG A 118 -9.24 -1.47 -4.01
CA ARG A 118 -8.19 -2.31 -3.43
C ARG A 118 -6.84 -2.14 -4.10
N ILE A 119 -6.73 -1.32 -5.14
CA ILE A 119 -5.47 -1.13 -5.86
C ILE A 119 -4.65 -0.02 -5.23
N VAL A 120 -3.40 -0.35 -4.91
CA VAL A 120 -2.40 0.63 -4.46
C VAL A 120 -1.31 0.73 -5.51
N LEU A 121 -1.09 1.93 -6.05
CA LEU A 121 0.03 2.17 -6.96
C LEU A 121 1.31 2.31 -6.14
N SER A 122 2.25 1.38 -6.32
CA SER A 122 3.58 1.47 -5.71
C SER A 122 4.57 1.91 -6.79
N ILE A 123 5.03 3.17 -6.69
CA ILE A 123 6.06 3.72 -7.60
C ILE A 123 7.43 3.49 -6.97
N LYS A 124 8.32 2.80 -7.68
CA LYS A 124 9.67 2.43 -7.20
C LYS A 124 10.76 2.89 -8.16
N ASP A 125 11.93 3.23 -7.62
CA ASP A 125 13.09 3.68 -8.40
C ASP A 125 13.83 2.53 -9.14
N GLU A 126 13.61 1.27 -8.75
CA GLU A 126 14.25 0.05 -9.33
C GLU A 126 13.24 -1.05 -9.70
#